data_AF-H0ECC4-F1
#
_entry.id   AF-H0ECC4-F1
#
_cell.length_a   1.000
_cell.length_b   1.000
_cell.length_c   1.000
_cell.angle_alpha   90.00
_cell.angle_beta   90.00
_cell.angle_gamma   90.00
#
_symmetry.space_group_name_H-M   'P 1'
#
loop_
_entity.id
_entity.type
_entity.pdbx_description
1 polymer ?
#
loop_
_entity_poly.entity_id
_entity_poly.type
_entity_poly.pdbx_seq_one_letter_code
_entity_poly.pdbx_strand_id
1 'polypeptide(L)'
;MGQFDVNMPILYGEGMKAFIRLQEEIMKTAFDHTLFVWNIPNDYPNGLLASSPERFRFCGNLTCIDYDEYAVLFANRDPQPEYALTNFGTRIQLPIE
;
A
#
# COMPACT_ATOMS: atom_id res chain seq x y z
N MET A 1 13.09 -9.87 12.86
CA MET A 1 11.98 -10.59 13.53
C MET A 1 11.16 -9.52 14.24
N GLY A 2 10.24 -8.91 13.50
CA GLY A 2 9.49 -7.73 13.90
C GLY A 2 8.08 -7.81 13.34
N GLN A 3 7.21 -6.91 13.80
CA GLN A 3 5.76 -6.78 13.69
C GLN A 3 5.03 -7.17 12.38
N PHE A 4 5.74 -7.47 11.30
CA PHE A 4 5.18 -7.74 9.96
C PHE A 4 5.39 -9.17 9.45
N ASP A 5 6.04 -10.06 10.22
CA ASP A 5 6.29 -11.48 9.88
C ASP A 5 6.80 -11.73 8.44
N VAL A 6 7.51 -10.76 7.88
CA VAL A 6 8.08 -10.80 6.52
C VAL A 6 9.54 -11.22 6.58
N ASN A 7 9.92 -12.17 5.71
CA ASN A 7 11.29 -12.63 5.57
C ASN A 7 12.07 -11.67 4.65
N MET A 8 12.65 -10.62 5.22
CA MET A 8 13.55 -9.72 4.48
C MET A 8 15.02 -10.10 4.75
N PRO A 9 15.71 -10.76 3.81
CA PRO A 9 17.16 -10.88 3.87
C PRO A 9 17.79 -9.48 3.77
N ILE A 10 18.55 -9.12 4.79
CA ILE A 10 19.18 -7.81 4.96
C ILE A 10 20.26 -7.66 3.88
N LEU A 11 19.97 -6.90 2.83
CA LEU A 11 20.98 -6.54 1.83
C LEU A 11 21.68 -5.27 2.33
N TYR A 12 22.94 -5.40 2.73
CA TYR A 12 23.76 -4.28 3.17
C TYR A 12 23.96 -3.29 2.01
N GLY A 13 23.69 -2.00 2.25
CA GLY A 13 23.92 -0.91 1.28
C GLY A 13 22.67 -0.36 0.58
N GLU A 14 21.46 -0.81 0.92
CA GLU A 14 20.25 -0.40 0.20
C GLU A 14 19.69 0.99 0.55
N GLY A 15 19.98 1.54 1.73
CA GLY A 15 19.46 2.84 2.15
C GLY A 15 17.93 2.93 2.00
N MET A 16 17.45 3.89 1.19
CA MET A 16 16.02 4.10 0.91
C MET A 16 15.34 2.94 0.14
N LYS A 17 16.11 2.09 -0.56
CA LYS A 17 15.56 0.94 -1.30
C LYS A 17 15.10 -0.19 -0.38
N ALA A 18 15.64 -0.29 0.83
CA ALA A 18 15.22 -1.29 1.80
C ALA A 18 13.76 -1.08 2.24
N PHE A 19 13.31 0.17 2.32
CA PHE A 19 11.93 0.50 2.67
C PHE A 19 10.95 0.20 1.54
N ILE A 20 11.38 0.32 0.28
CA ILE A 20 10.58 -0.08 -0.88
C ILE A 20 10.40 -1.61 -0.88
N ARG A 21 11.49 -2.37 -0.67
CA ARG A 21 11.42 -3.83 -0.56
C ARG A 21 10.52 -4.29 0.58
N LEU A 22 10.53 -3.59 1.72
CA LEU A 22 9.60 -3.86 2.81
C LEU A 22 8.15 -3.74 2.34
N GLN A 23 7.80 -2.67 1.65
CA GLN A 23 6.45 -2.48 1.12
C GLN A 23 6.09 -3.57 0.12
N GLU A 24 7.01 -3.98 -0.76
CA GLU A 24 6.80 -5.09 -1.71
C GLU A 24 6.55 -6.43 -1.01
N GLU A 25 7.31 -6.74 0.05
CA GLU A 25 7.08 -7.96 0.83
C GLU A 25 5.76 -7.91 1.60
N ILE A 26 5.39 -6.75 2.15
CA ILE A 26 4.07 -6.58 2.76
C ILE A 26 2.98 -6.79 1.71
N MET A 27 3.11 -6.24 0.49
CA MET A 27 2.14 -6.44 -0.60
C MET A 27 2.00 -7.91 -1.03
N LYS A 28 3.02 -8.76 -0.82
CA LYS A 28 2.93 -10.20 -1.07
C LYS A 28 2.19 -10.95 0.03
N THR A 29 2.31 -10.51 1.27
CA THR A 29 1.75 -11.19 2.46
C THR A 29 0.40 -10.64 2.90
N ALA A 30 0.14 -9.36 2.67
CA ALA A 30 -0.98 -8.60 3.17
C ALA A 30 -1.44 -7.56 2.13
N PHE A 31 -2.71 -7.61 1.79
CA PHE A 31 -3.33 -6.68 0.84
C PHE A 31 -3.88 -5.47 1.60
N ASP A 32 -2.97 -4.63 2.09
CA ASP A 32 -3.29 -3.44 2.86
C ASP A 32 -3.14 -2.16 2.02
N HIS A 33 -4.26 -1.48 1.75
CA HIS A 33 -4.27 -0.23 0.98
C HIS A 33 -3.64 0.95 1.69
N THR A 34 -3.46 0.86 3.02
CA THR A 34 -2.78 1.92 3.77
C THR A 34 -1.34 2.14 3.29
N LEU A 35 -0.74 1.16 2.62
CA LEU A 35 0.57 1.27 1.96
C LEU A 35 0.63 2.36 0.88
N PHE A 36 -0.50 2.72 0.27
CA PHE A 36 -0.56 3.77 -0.75
C PHE A 36 -0.97 5.13 -0.18
N VAL A 37 -1.35 5.18 1.10
CA VAL A 37 -1.83 6.41 1.75
C VAL A 37 -0.64 7.11 2.41
N TRP A 38 0.22 7.74 1.61
CA TRP A 38 1.38 8.50 2.07
C TRP A 38 1.49 9.85 1.36
N ASN A 39 2.13 10.82 2.02
CA ASN A 39 2.15 12.20 1.56
C ASN A 39 3.23 12.44 0.47
N ILE A 40 2.81 12.95 -0.69
CA ILE A 40 3.69 13.30 -1.82
C ILE A 40 4.03 14.79 -1.72
N PRO A 41 5.29 15.20 -1.48
CA PRO A 41 5.66 16.59 -1.68
C PRO A 41 5.62 16.91 -3.17
N ASN A 42 5.11 18.08 -3.53
CA ASN A 42 4.80 18.51 -4.91
C ASN A 42 5.99 18.51 -5.91
N ASP A 43 7.20 18.15 -5.50
CA ASP A 43 8.43 18.52 -6.23
C ASP A 43 9.16 17.37 -6.95
N TYR A 44 8.67 16.13 -6.93
CA TYR A 44 9.36 15.01 -7.60
C TYR A 44 8.39 13.98 -8.21
N PRO A 45 8.73 13.37 -9.36
CA PRO A 45 8.05 12.18 -9.84
C PRO A 45 8.32 11.06 -8.83
N ASN A 46 7.32 10.79 -7.99
CA ASN A 46 7.38 9.72 -7.01
C ASN A 46 6.67 8.49 -7.59
N GLY A 47 7.24 7.30 -7.36
CA GLY A 47 6.60 6.04 -7.72
C GLY A 47 5.39 5.75 -6.83
N LEU A 48 4.73 4.62 -7.08
CA LEU A 48 3.56 4.16 -6.31
C LEU A 48 3.88 3.91 -4.81
N LEU A 49 5.13 3.56 -4.50
CA LEU A 49 5.59 3.23 -3.15
C LEU A 49 6.37 4.38 -2.51
N ALA A 50 6.23 4.53 -1.19
CA ALA A 50 6.91 5.55 -0.43
C ALA A 50 8.41 5.29 -0.39
N SER A 51 9.22 6.33 -0.60
CA SER A 51 10.69 6.23 -0.52
C SER A 51 11.24 6.22 0.91
N SER A 52 10.43 6.61 1.90
CA SER A 52 10.82 6.70 3.31
C SER A 52 9.60 6.58 4.23
N PRO A 53 9.74 5.99 5.44
CA PRO A 53 8.67 5.93 6.44
C PRO A 53 8.18 7.32 6.89
N GLU A 54 9.00 8.37 6.77
CA GLU A 54 8.61 9.73 7.13
C GLU A 54 7.40 10.24 6.32
N ARG A 55 7.16 9.66 5.14
CA ARG A 55 6.01 9.99 4.29
C ARG A 55 4.67 9.63 4.93
N PHE A 56 4.67 8.74 5.93
CA PHE A 56 3.49 8.34 6.70
C PHE A 56 3.28 9.16 7.97
N ARG A 57 4.12 10.16 8.26
CA ARG A 57 4.06 10.95 9.51
C ARG A 57 2.69 11.57 9.79
N PHE A 58 1.92 11.86 8.74
CA PHE A 58 0.58 12.46 8.85
C PHE A 58 -0.57 11.46 8.61
N CYS A 59 -0.25 10.17 8.46
CA CYS A 59 -1.22 9.12 8.13
C CYS A 59 -1.68 8.32 9.35
N GLY A 60 -1.74 8.98 10.53
CA GLY A 60 -2.05 8.32 11.80
C GLY A 60 -3.54 8.13 12.10
N ASN A 61 -4.43 8.70 11.30
CA ASN A 61 -5.89 8.64 11.52
C ASN A 61 -6.59 7.88 10.39
N LEU A 62 -6.04 6.73 10.02
CA LEU A 62 -6.62 5.84 9.03
C LEU A 62 -7.60 4.91 9.73
N THR A 63 -8.82 4.83 9.20
CA THR A 63 -9.84 3.88 9.64
C THR A 63 -10.12 2.92 8.50
N CYS A 64 -10.11 1.62 8.80
CA CYS A 64 -10.57 0.62 7.85
C CYS A 64 -12.10 0.67 7.84
N ILE A 65 -12.68 0.89 6.67
CA ILE A 65 -14.12 0.81 6.48
C ILE A 65 -14.40 -0.57 5.90
N ASP A 66 -15.40 -1.26 6.45
CA ASP A 66 -15.85 -2.53 5.88
C ASP A 66 -16.38 -2.31 4.45
N TYR A 67 -16.20 -3.28 3.56
CA TYR A 67 -16.62 -3.10 2.17
C TYR A 67 -18.13 -2.89 2.04
N ASP A 68 -18.94 -3.58 2.85
CA ASP A 68 -20.40 -3.41 2.81
C ASP A 68 -20.80 -2.00 3.27
N GLU A 69 -20.13 -1.49 4.31
CA GLU A 69 -20.33 -0.11 4.78
C GLU A 69 -19.87 0.91 3.72
N TYR A 70 -18.72 0.68 3.10
CA TYR A 70 -18.19 1.49 2.02
C TYR A 70 -19.15 1.53 0.81
N ALA A 71 -19.64 0.38 0.36
CA ALA A 71 -20.54 0.27 -0.79
C ALA A 71 -21.85 1.06 -0.56
N VAL A 72 -22.37 1.04 0.67
CA VAL A 72 -23.53 1.84 1.07
C VAL A 72 -23.20 3.34 1.06
N LEU A 73 -22.07 3.74 1.66
CA LEU A 73 -21.69 5.16 1.80
C LEU A 73 -21.45 5.85 0.45
N PHE A 74 -20.86 5.15 -0.50
CA PHE A 74 -20.50 5.70 -1.81
C PHE A 74 -21.42 5.26 -2.94
N ALA A 75 -22.56 4.62 -2.61
CA ALA A 75 -23.52 4.06 -3.58
C ALA A 75 -22.83 3.17 -4.64
N ASN A 76 -21.76 2.49 -4.22
CA ASN A 76 -20.92 1.69 -5.10
C ASN A 76 -21.65 0.38 -5.40
N ARG A 77 -21.89 0.10 -6.69
CA ARG A 77 -22.62 -1.10 -7.14
C ARG A 77 -21.69 -2.20 -7.61
N ASP A 78 -20.42 -1.87 -7.78
CA ASP A 78 -19.42 -2.85 -8.15
C ASP A 78 -19.22 -3.86 -7.02
N PRO A 79 -18.89 -5.11 -7.33
CA PRO A 79 -18.50 -6.09 -6.33
C PRO A 79 -17.17 -5.68 -5.68
N GLN A 80 -16.88 -6.27 -4.51
CA GLN A 80 -15.61 -6.05 -3.82
C GLN A 80 -14.44 -6.16 -4.80
N PRO A 81 -13.61 -5.11 -4.91
CA PRO A 81 -12.55 -5.08 -5.91
C PRO A 81 -11.65 -6.30 -5.78
N GLU A 82 -11.52 -7.05 -6.87
CA GLU A 82 -10.60 -8.19 -6.93
C GLU A 82 -9.18 -7.69 -7.18
N TYR A 83 -8.26 -8.12 -6.31
CA TYR A 83 -6.82 -7.91 -6.49
C TYR A 83 -6.23 -9.15 -7.15
N ALA A 84 -5.55 -8.97 -8.28
CA ALA A 84 -4.94 -10.08 -9.01
C ALA A 84 -3.49 -9.75 -9.40
N LEU A 85 -2.57 -10.60 -8.95
CA LEU A 85 -1.22 -10.68 -9.51
C LEU A 85 -1.33 -11.30 -10.89
N THR A 86 -1.02 -10.53 -11.92
CA THR A 86 -0.99 -10.99 -13.32
C THR A 86 0.44 -11.15 -13.80
N ASN A 87 0.65 -11.86 -14.90
CA ASN A 87 1.95 -11.95 -15.56
C ASN A 87 2.46 -10.61 -16.12
N PHE A 88 1.65 -9.55 -16.08
CA PHE A 88 2.00 -8.18 -16.47
C PHE A 88 2.21 -7.24 -15.28
N GLY A 89 2.05 -7.73 -14.04
CA GLY A 89 2.15 -6.93 -12.82
C GLY A 89 0.88 -6.99 -11.98
N THR A 90 0.75 -6.07 -11.03
CA THR A 90 -0.36 -6.05 -10.07
C THR A 90 -1.56 -5.31 -10.65
N ARG A 91 -2.69 -6.01 -10.80
CA ARG A 91 -3.99 -5.38 -11.10
C ARG A 91 -4.68 -5.07 -9.78
N ILE A 92 -4.95 -3.79 -9.58
CA ILE A 92 -5.61 -3.25 -8.39
C ILE A 92 -6.82 -2.47 -8.88
N GLN A 93 -8.02 -2.89 -8.47
CA GLN A 93 -9.22 -2.05 -8.60
C GLN A 93 -9.35 -1.28 -7.30
N LEU A 94 -9.19 0.03 -7.37
CA LEU A 94 -9.43 0.91 -6.23
C LEU A 94 -10.91 1.31 -6.27
N PRO A 95 -11.61 1.33 -5.13
CA PRO A 95 -13.03 1.63 -5.12
C PRO A 95 -13.34 3.13 -5.33
N ILE A 96 -12.32 3.98 -5.49
CA ILE A 96 -12.45 5.42 -5.68
C ILE A 96 -12.77 5.79 -7.15
N GLU A 97 -13.94 6.39 -7.38
CA GLU A 97 -14.25 7.23 -8.55
C GLU A 97 -13.94 8.71 -8.28
#